data_AF-A0AA88MIT1-F1
#
_entry.id   AF-A0AA88MIT1-F1
#
_cell.length_a   1.000
_cell.length_b   1.000
_cell.length_c   1.000
_cell.angle_alpha   90.00
_cell.angle_beta   90.00
_cell.angle_gamma   90.00
#
_symmetry.space_group_name_H-M   'P 1'
#
loop_
_entity.id
_entity.type
_entity.pdbx_description
1 polymer ?
#
loop_
_entity_poly.entity_id
_entity_poly.type
_entity_poly.pdbx_seq_one_letter_code
_entity_poly.pdbx_strand_id
1 'polypeptide(L)'
;KKTQQCVLADGTSRVTCKGQQIYQFLGVSTFCEYTVVPEYNVAKIHRDAALDKVCLLGCGVATGYGAALNAAKVERGTVCAVFGLGAVGLAAVMGCKSAGASRIIGVDINSEKWGDGLNSKNKQSHAGFPSPPFFSFCSSRLAGAESSRRGRHMG
;
A
#
# COMPACT_ATOMS: atom_id res chain seq x y z
N LYS A 1 -19.61 -5.97 5.91
CA LYS A 1 -18.79 -6.32 7.10
C LYS A 1 -18.80 -5.10 8.05
N LYS A 2 -19.29 -5.24 9.28
CA LYS A 2 -19.46 -4.11 10.24
C LYS A 2 -18.15 -3.46 10.70
N THR A 3 -16.99 -4.05 10.39
CA THR A 3 -15.66 -3.51 10.74
C THR A 3 -15.33 -2.15 10.11
N GLN A 4 -16.04 -1.73 9.06
CA GLN A 4 -15.92 -0.36 8.52
C GLN A 4 -16.68 0.70 9.36
N GLN A 5 -17.42 0.29 10.39
CA GLN A 5 -18.10 1.17 11.35
C GLN A 5 -17.25 1.35 12.63
N CYS A 6 -15.96 1.02 12.57
CA CYS A 6 -14.99 1.16 13.65
C CYS A 6 -15.33 0.39 14.94
N VAL A 7 -16.07 -0.72 14.78
CA VAL A 7 -16.42 -1.69 15.82
C VAL A 7 -16.09 -3.10 15.34
N LEU A 8 -16.05 -4.08 16.25
CA LEU A 8 -15.84 -5.48 15.87
C LEU A 8 -17.06 -6.06 15.14
N ALA A 9 -16.93 -7.31 14.68
CA ALA A 9 -17.98 -8.00 13.91
C ALA A 9 -19.31 -8.11 14.68
N ASP A 10 -19.25 -8.15 16.02
CA ASP A 10 -20.40 -8.17 16.91
C ASP A 10 -21.02 -6.77 17.16
N GLY A 11 -20.46 -5.72 16.56
CA GLY A 11 -20.96 -4.35 16.69
C GLY A 11 -20.50 -3.61 17.93
N THR A 12 -19.62 -4.19 18.74
CA THR A 12 -19.12 -3.59 19.99
C THR A 12 -17.64 -3.21 19.87
N SER A 13 -17.17 -2.33 20.76
CA SER A 13 -15.74 -2.04 20.90
C SER A 13 -15.13 -2.84 22.04
N ARG A 14 -13.81 -3.04 21.99
CA ARG A 14 -13.00 -3.61 23.08
C ARG A 14 -12.13 -2.58 23.78
N VAL A 15 -12.22 -1.31 23.38
CA VAL A 15 -11.39 -0.23 23.90
C VAL A 15 -12.28 0.78 24.61
N THR A 16 -11.93 1.08 25.86
CA THR A 16 -12.57 2.10 26.69
C THR A 16 -11.48 2.94 27.32
N CYS A 17 -11.69 4.26 27.40
CA CYS A 17 -10.79 5.17 28.08
C CYS A 17 -11.62 6.15 28.91
N LYS A 18 -11.30 6.31 30.20
CA LYS A 18 -12.02 7.22 31.11
C LYS A 18 -13.54 7.04 31.10
N GLY A 19 -14.00 5.78 31.01
CA GLY A 19 -15.43 5.44 30.96
C GLY A 19 -16.11 5.70 29.62
N GLN A 20 -15.39 6.18 28.61
CA GLN A 20 -15.91 6.41 27.25
C GLN A 20 -15.46 5.32 26.30
N GLN A 21 -16.39 4.85 25.45
CA GLN A 21 -16.08 3.90 24.39
C GLN A 21 -15.19 4.57 23.34
N ILE A 22 -14.06 3.92 23.01
CA ILE A 22 -13.19 4.31 21.90
C ILE A 22 -13.45 3.37 20.73
N TYR A 23 -13.53 3.93 19.53
CA TYR A 23 -13.70 3.16 18.30
C TYR A 23 -12.37 2.58 17.80
N GLN A 24 -12.43 1.38 17.25
CA GLN A 24 -11.26 0.72 16.67
C GLN A 24 -11.07 1.14 15.21
N PHE A 25 -9.87 1.54 14.83
CA PHE A 25 -9.54 1.91 13.46
C PHE A 25 -9.15 0.68 12.63
N LEU A 26 -9.83 0.52 11.48
CA LEU A 26 -9.63 -0.57 10.51
C LEU A 26 -9.66 -2.00 11.10
N GLY A 27 -10.26 -2.17 12.28
CA GLY A 27 -10.31 -3.45 12.98
C GLY A 27 -8.94 -3.97 13.45
N VAL A 28 -7.94 -3.08 13.61
CA VAL A 28 -6.61 -3.43 14.15
C VAL A 28 -6.22 -2.54 15.33
N SER A 29 -6.30 -1.21 15.19
CA SER A 29 -5.95 -0.23 16.24
C SER A 29 -4.61 -0.53 16.95
N THR A 30 -3.50 -0.36 16.26
CA THR A 30 -2.17 -0.76 16.75
C THR A 30 -1.51 0.22 17.72
N PHE A 31 -2.14 1.37 18.01
CA PHE A 31 -1.59 2.39 18.92
C PHE A 31 -2.04 2.15 20.37
N CYS A 32 -1.89 0.92 20.84
CA CYS A 32 -2.12 0.49 22.21
C CYS A 32 -1.22 -0.70 22.52
N GLU A 33 -0.92 -0.93 23.79
CA GLU A 33 -0.10 -2.07 24.22
C GLU A 33 -0.76 -3.42 23.92
N TYR A 34 -2.09 -3.46 23.98
CA TYR A 34 -2.91 -4.64 23.69
C TYR A 34 -4.10 -4.26 22.83
N THR A 35 -4.35 -5.04 21.77
CA THR A 35 -5.52 -4.87 20.91
C THR A 35 -6.22 -6.21 20.71
N VAL A 36 -7.54 -6.15 20.54
CA VAL A 36 -8.36 -7.32 20.21
C VAL A 36 -8.74 -7.23 18.74
N VAL A 37 -8.31 -8.22 17.97
CA VAL A 37 -8.56 -8.30 16.52
C VAL A 37 -9.33 -9.57 16.17
N PRO A 38 -10.20 -9.53 15.16
CA PRO A 38 -10.80 -10.74 14.61
C PRO A 38 -9.73 -11.68 14.02
N GLU A 39 -9.96 -12.99 14.08
CA GLU A 39 -9.03 -14.00 13.57
C GLU A 39 -8.65 -13.79 12.09
N TYR A 40 -9.61 -13.36 11.26
CA TYR A 40 -9.36 -13.10 9.83
C TYR A 40 -8.49 -11.85 9.55
N ASN A 41 -8.22 -11.02 10.56
CA ASN A 41 -7.38 -9.83 10.47
C ASN A 41 -5.95 -10.06 11.00
N VAL A 42 -5.61 -11.29 11.42
CA VAL A 42 -4.28 -11.64 11.91
C VAL A 42 -3.69 -12.76 11.06
N ALA A 43 -2.39 -12.66 10.78
CA ALA A 43 -1.63 -13.71 10.11
C ALA A 43 -0.43 -14.08 10.98
N LYS A 44 -0.25 -15.38 11.22
CA LYS A 44 0.91 -15.88 11.95
C LYS A 44 2.16 -15.78 11.08
N ILE A 45 3.21 -15.15 11.61
CA ILE A 45 4.52 -15.03 10.96
C ILE A 45 5.54 -15.96 11.63
N HIS A 46 6.73 -16.04 11.04
CA HIS A 46 7.85 -16.81 11.58
C HIS A 46 8.25 -16.31 12.97
N ARG A 47 8.60 -17.23 13.89
CA ARG A 47 8.96 -16.86 15.28
C ARG A 47 10.23 -16.03 15.36
N ASP A 48 11.19 -16.28 14.47
CA ASP A 48 12.49 -15.60 14.44
C ASP A 48 12.47 -14.28 13.64
N ALA A 49 11.29 -13.82 13.21
CA ALA A 49 11.16 -12.57 12.48
C ALA A 49 11.37 -11.35 13.41
N ALA A 50 12.26 -10.44 13.01
CA ALA A 50 12.53 -9.20 13.73
C ALA A 50 11.32 -8.24 13.62
N LEU A 51 10.51 -8.16 14.69
CA LEU A 51 9.22 -7.45 14.74
C LEU A 51 9.32 -5.94 14.44
N ASP A 52 10.45 -5.32 14.78
CA ASP A 52 10.79 -3.93 14.50
C ASP A 52 10.86 -3.62 13.00
N LYS A 53 11.17 -4.61 12.16
CA LYS A 53 11.28 -4.47 10.70
C LYS A 53 10.05 -5.00 9.98
N VAL A 54 9.54 -6.15 10.38
CA VAL A 54 8.41 -6.80 9.69
C VAL A 54 7.09 -6.06 9.89
N CYS A 55 6.98 -5.17 10.87
CA CYS A 55 5.80 -4.32 11.06
C CYS A 55 5.46 -3.50 9.80
N LEU A 56 6.46 -3.15 8.98
CA LEU A 56 6.29 -2.42 7.72
C LEU A 56 5.52 -3.22 6.65
N LEU A 57 5.54 -4.55 6.74
CA LEU A 57 4.79 -5.44 5.86
C LEU A 57 3.28 -5.40 6.14
N GLY A 58 2.86 -4.98 7.34
CA GLY A 58 1.45 -4.89 7.70
C GLY A 58 0.66 -3.83 6.89
N CYS A 59 1.37 -2.88 6.27
CA CYS A 59 0.77 -1.87 5.41
C CYS A 59 1.73 -1.48 4.30
N GLY A 60 2.54 -0.43 4.51
CA GLY A 60 3.14 0.34 3.41
C GLY A 60 4.02 -0.46 2.44
N VAL A 61 4.83 -1.40 2.93
CA VAL A 61 5.72 -2.17 2.05
C VAL A 61 4.93 -3.15 1.19
N ALA A 62 4.01 -3.91 1.80
CA ALA A 62 3.18 -4.86 1.07
C ALA A 62 2.27 -4.14 0.06
N THR A 63 1.73 -2.96 0.41
CA THR A 63 0.92 -2.14 -0.50
C THR A 63 1.73 -1.69 -1.71
N GLY A 64 2.89 -1.06 -1.51
CA GLY A 64 3.69 -0.53 -2.62
C GLY A 64 4.25 -1.64 -3.51
N TYR A 65 4.87 -2.66 -2.89
CA TYR A 65 5.46 -3.79 -3.61
C TYR A 65 4.40 -4.59 -4.36
N GLY A 66 3.27 -4.88 -3.71
CA GLY A 66 2.14 -5.56 -4.31
C GLY A 66 1.46 -4.74 -5.40
N ALA A 67 1.44 -3.41 -5.30
CA ALA A 67 0.90 -2.56 -6.36
C ALA A 67 1.70 -2.72 -7.66
N ALA A 68 3.03 -2.78 -7.60
CA ALA A 68 3.86 -3.00 -8.79
C ALA A 68 3.66 -4.39 -9.39
N LEU A 69 3.72 -5.45 -8.58
CA LEU A 69 3.71 -6.82 -9.08
C LEU A 69 2.31 -7.36 -9.39
N ASN A 70 1.32 -7.09 -8.53
CA ASN A 70 0.01 -7.72 -8.61
C ASN A 70 -1.01 -6.84 -9.34
N ALA A 71 -1.04 -5.54 -9.03
CA ALA A 71 -2.02 -4.62 -9.59
C ALA A 71 -1.58 -4.09 -10.97
N ALA A 72 -0.38 -3.52 -11.03
CA ALA A 72 0.18 -2.98 -12.27
C ALA A 72 0.78 -4.07 -13.17
N LYS A 73 1.18 -5.22 -12.60
CA LYS A 73 1.80 -6.35 -13.31
C LYS A 73 2.96 -5.89 -14.19
N VAL A 74 3.90 -5.19 -13.58
CA VAL A 74 5.07 -4.64 -14.28
C VAL A 74 5.82 -5.78 -15.00
N GLU A 75 6.02 -5.61 -16.29
CA GLU A 75 6.75 -6.55 -17.13
C GLU A 75 8.21 -6.15 -17.29
N ARG A 76 9.06 -7.15 -17.57
CA ARG A 76 10.48 -6.92 -17.79
C ARG A 76 10.70 -5.98 -18.97
N GLY A 77 11.60 -5.01 -18.81
CA GLY A 77 11.92 -4.04 -19.86
C GLY A 77 11.01 -2.81 -19.91
N THR A 78 9.91 -2.79 -19.15
CA THR A 78 8.99 -1.63 -19.12
C THR A 78 9.58 -0.42 -18.39
N VAL A 79 9.07 0.77 -18.71
CA VAL A 79 9.42 2.02 -18.03
C VAL A 79 8.30 2.38 -17.06
N CYS A 80 8.62 2.59 -15.79
CA CYS A 80 7.66 2.91 -14.74
C CYS A 80 7.85 4.34 -14.24
N ALA A 81 6.76 5.00 -13.85
CA ALA A 81 6.81 6.26 -13.11
C ALA A 81 6.11 6.10 -11.76
N VAL A 82 6.70 6.62 -10.69
CA VAL A 82 6.19 6.54 -9.31
C VAL A 82 6.02 7.95 -8.77
N PHE A 83 4.78 8.35 -8.55
CA PHE A 83 4.44 9.66 -7.99
C PHE A 83 4.32 9.56 -6.46
N GLY A 84 5.18 10.29 -5.76
CA GLY A 84 5.36 10.25 -4.31
C GLY A 84 6.42 9.24 -3.88
N LEU A 85 7.53 9.73 -3.32
CA LEU A 85 8.67 8.94 -2.83
C LEU A 85 8.66 8.80 -1.29
N GLY A 86 7.49 8.45 -0.75
CA GLY A 86 7.34 8.04 0.66
C GLY A 86 7.59 6.54 0.85
N ALA A 87 7.25 5.99 2.03
CA ALA A 87 7.44 4.57 2.34
C ALA A 87 6.77 3.62 1.31
N VAL A 88 5.53 3.92 0.92
CA VAL A 88 4.78 3.13 -0.08
C VAL A 88 5.39 3.29 -1.48
N GLY A 89 5.76 4.51 -1.85
CA GLY A 89 6.35 4.81 -3.16
C GLY A 89 7.69 4.11 -3.35
N LEU A 90 8.56 4.15 -2.34
CA LEU A 90 9.83 3.42 -2.35
C LEU A 90 9.62 1.91 -2.43
N ALA A 91 8.60 1.37 -1.75
CA ALA A 91 8.23 -0.04 -1.89
C ALA A 91 7.73 -0.39 -3.30
N ALA A 92 7.00 0.51 -3.96
CA ALA A 92 6.62 0.36 -5.36
C ALA A 92 7.84 0.38 -6.30
N VAL A 93 8.81 1.28 -6.07
CA VAL A 93 10.09 1.28 -6.80
C VAL A 93 10.82 -0.05 -6.64
N MET A 94 10.87 -0.60 -5.41
CA MET A 94 11.45 -1.93 -5.16
C MET A 94 10.72 -3.03 -5.95
N GLY A 95 9.39 -2.99 -5.98
CA GLY A 95 8.57 -3.92 -6.75
C GLY A 95 8.82 -3.83 -8.26
N CYS A 96 8.85 -2.61 -8.81
CA CYS A 96 9.15 -2.37 -10.23
C CYS A 96 10.56 -2.88 -10.60
N LYS A 97 11.54 -2.67 -9.73
CA LYS A 97 12.91 -3.18 -9.93
C LYS A 97 12.94 -4.71 -9.90
N SER A 98 12.24 -5.33 -8.94
CA SER A 98 12.15 -6.79 -8.85
C SER A 98 11.44 -7.43 -10.06
N ALA A 99 10.47 -6.74 -10.67
CA ALA A 99 9.81 -7.18 -11.88
C ALA A 99 10.68 -7.01 -13.15
N GLY A 100 11.82 -6.32 -13.05
CA GLY A 100 12.75 -6.13 -14.15
C GLY A 100 12.43 -4.93 -15.06
N ALA A 101 11.80 -3.88 -14.52
CA ALA A 101 11.64 -2.62 -15.25
C ALA A 101 12.99 -2.10 -15.76
N SER A 102 13.05 -1.60 -17.00
CA SER A 102 14.26 -1.05 -17.59
C SER A 102 14.62 0.32 -17.01
N ARG A 103 13.60 1.13 -16.70
CA ARG A 103 13.74 2.47 -16.12
C ARG A 103 12.62 2.73 -15.12
N ILE A 104 12.94 3.40 -14.02
CA ILE A 104 11.99 3.81 -12.99
C ILE A 104 12.19 5.30 -12.73
N ILE A 105 11.14 6.09 -12.94
CA ILE A 105 11.14 7.55 -12.78
C ILE A 105 10.41 7.87 -11.48
N GLY A 106 11.12 8.37 -10.47
CA GLY A 106 10.49 8.95 -9.28
C GLY A 106 9.94 10.34 -9.59
N VAL A 107 8.84 10.73 -8.96
CA VAL A 107 8.33 12.11 -9.02
C VAL A 107 7.91 12.49 -7.62
N ASP A 108 8.56 13.49 -7.03
CA ASP A 108 8.15 14.06 -5.74
C ASP A 108 8.40 15.56 -5.74
N ILE A 109 7.54 16.31 -5.05
CA ILE A 109 7.67 17.75 -4.89
C ILE A 109 8.81 18.12 -3.94
N ASN A 110 9.14 17.24 -2.99
CA ASN A 110 10.22 17.46 -2.04
C ASN A 110 11.52 16.86 -2.60
N SER A 111 12.49 17.73 -2.90
CA SER A 111 13.81 17.36 -3.42
C SER A 111 14.67 16.58 -2.41
N GLU A 112 14.42 16.69 -1.10
CA GLU A 112 15.17 16.00 -0.05
C GLU A 112 14.90 14.48 -0.04
N LYS A 113 13.72 14.06 -0.50
CA LYS A 113 13.36 12.63 -0.59
C LYS A 113 14.20 11.86 -1.62
N TRP A 114 14.94 12.59 -2.45
CA TRP A 114 15.89 12.04 -3.43
C TRP A 114 17.29 11.83 -2.84
N GLY A 115 17.42 11.80 -1.50
CA GLY A 115 18.68 11.57 -0.78
C GLY A 115 19.36 10.23 -1.10
N ASP A 116 20.57 10.06 -0.55
CA ASP A 116 21.72 9.24 -0.99
C ASP A 116 21.47 7.78 -1.45
N GLY A 117 20.33 7.17 -1.13
CA GLY A 117 19.94 5.84 -1.59
C GLY A 117 19.36 5.79 -3.02
N LEU A 118 18.86 6.91 -3.55
CA LEU A 118 18.39 7.04 -4.93
C LEU A 118 19.48 7.71 -5.75
N ASN A 119 20.24 6.89 -6.48
CA ASN A 119 21.40 7.25 -7.32
C ASN A 119 21.35 8.72 -7.82
N SER A 120 22.21 9.56 -7.23
CA SER A 120 22.24 11.02 -7.40
C SER A 120 22.46 11.49 -8.85
N LYS A 121 22.76 10.57 -9.76
CA LYS A 121 23.08 10.84 -11.17
C LYS A 121 21.87 11.12 -12.08
N ASN A 122 20.62 10.91 -11.63
CA ASN A 122 19.41 11.13 -12.44
C ASN A 122 18.33 11.96 -11.71
N LYS A 123 18.74 12.98 -10.93
CA LYS A 123 17.81 14.00 -10.42
C LYS A 123 17.31 14.87 -11.58
N GLN A 124 16.24 14.45 -12.25
CA GLN A 124 15.49 15.32 -13.17
C GLN A 124 14.28 15.90 -12.43
N SER A 125 14.51 17.02 -11.75
CA SER A 125 13.44 17.87 -11.22
C SER A 125 12.80 18.64 -12.37
N HIS A 126 11.85 18.03 -13.07
CA HIS A 126 10.97 18.79 -13.95
C HIS A 126 9.84 19.38 -13.12
N ALA A 127 10.08 20.59 -12.60
CA ALA A 127 9.04 21.50 -12.17
C ALA A 127 8.14 21.81 -13.37
N GLY A 128 6.84 21.59 -13.22
CA GLY A 128 5.84 21.92 -14.23
C GLY A 128 5.38 20.73 -15.05
N PHE A 129 4.35 20.03 -14.58
CA PHE A 129 3.45 19.30 -15.46
C PHE A 129 2.04 19.91 -15.33
N PRO A 130 1.44 20.41 -16.42
CA PRO A 130 0.03 20.79 -16.42
C PRO A 130 -0.79 19.52 -16.23
N SER A 131 -1.78 19.57 -15.34
CA SER A 131 -2.68 18.46 -15.03
C SER A 131 -3.33 17.87 -16.30
N PRO A 132 -3.12 16.59 -16.65
CA PRO A 132 -3.89 15.92 -17.68
C PRO A 132 -4.80 14.82 -17.07
N PRO A 133 -5.77 14.29 -17.83
CA PRO A 133 -6.93 13.54 -17.34
C PRO A 133 -6.61 12.08 -16.97
N PHE A 134 -5.54 11.86 -16.21
CA PHE A 134 -4.97 10.55 -15.91
C PHE A 134 -5.82 9.73 -14.91
N PHE A 135 -6.74 10.38 -14.19
CA PHE A 135 -7.62 9.71 -13.24
C PHE A 135 -8.61 8.74 -13.91
N SER A 136 -8.83 8.85 -15.23
CA SER A 136 -9.74 7.96 -15.97
C SER A 136 -9.09 6.62 -16.38
N PHE A 137 -7.77 6.58 -16.60
CA PHE A 137 -7.11 5.36 -17.13
C PHE A 137 -6.77 4.32 -16.05
N CYS A 138 -6.55 4.76 -14.80
CA CYS A 138 -6.34 3.83 -13.68
C CYS A 138 -7.65 3.14 -13.27
N SER A 139 -8.78 3.83 -13.39
CA SER A 139 -10.09 3.29 -13.02
C SER A 139 -10.56 2.17 -13.98
N SER A 140 -10.28 2.29 -15.28
CA SER A 140 -10.74 1.32 -16.29
C SER A 140 -10.01 -0.03 -16.23
N ARG A 141 -8.73 -0.08 -15.82
CA ARG A 141 -8.04 -1.37 -15.57
C ARG A 141 -8.39 -2.01 -14.23
N LEU A 142 -8.73 -1.21 -13.20
CA LEU A 142 -9.29 -1.73 -11.95
C LEU A 142 -10.71 -2.28 -12.14
N ALA A 143 -11.56 -1.62 -12.93
CA ALA A 143 -12.90 -2.11 -13.27
C ALA A 143 -12.87 -3.40 -14.12
N GLY A 144 -11.91 -3.52 -15.05
CA GLY A 144 -11.72 -4.75 -15.83
C GLY A 144 -11.31 -5.96 -14.98
N ALA A 145 -10.58 -5.75 -13.89
CA ALA A 145 -10.17 -6.80 -12.96
C ALA A 145 -11.32 -7.27 -12.05
N GLU A 146 -12.30 -6.42 -11.73
CA GLU A 146 -13.51 -6.81 -11.00
C GLU A 146 -14.52 -7.56 -11.87
N SER A 147 -14.66 -7.17 -13.15
CA SER A 147 -15.53 -7.86 -14.12
C SER A 147 -15.11 -9.33 -14.35
N SER A 148 -13.80 -9.61 -14.43
CA SER A 148 -13.28 -10.97 -14.63
C SER A 148 -13.50 -11.91 -13.42
N ARG A 149 -13.81 -11.40 -12.23
CA ARG A 149 -14.14 -12.21 -11.04
C ARG A 149 -15.63 -12.51 -10.86
N ARG A 150 -16.54 -11.72 -11.43
CA ARG A 150 -17.99 -12.01 -11.36
C ARG A 150 -18.47 -13.07 -12.36
N GLY A 151 -17.71 -13.34 -13.42
CA GLY A 151 -18.07 -14.34 -14.44
C GLY A 151 -17.72 -15.80 -14.12
N ARG A 152 -17.12 -16.11 -12.95
CA ARG A 152 -16.66 -17.47 -12.59
C ARG A 152 -17.47 -18.16 -11.48
N HIS A 153 -18.68 -17.66 -11.22
CA HIS A 153 -19.59 -18.24 -10.22
C HIS A 153 -21.05 -18.35 -10.67
N MET A 154 -21.29 -18.48 -11.97
CA MET A 154 -22.50 -19.12 -12.51
C MET A 154 -22.14 -19.83 -13.82
N GLY A 155 -22.29 -21.14 -13.83
CA GLY A 155 -21.87 -22.07 -14.88
C GLY A 155 -21.43 -23.38 -14.27
#